data_AF-A0A9Q3I9P5-F1
#
_entry.id   AF-A0A9Q3I9P5-F1
#
_cell.length_a   1.000
_cell.length_b   1.000
_cell.length_c   1.000
_cell.angle_alpha   90.00
_cell.angle_beta   90.00
_cell.angle_gamma   90.00
#
_symmetry.space_group_name_H-M   'P 1'
#
loop_
_entity.id
_entity.type
_entity.pdbx_description
1 polymer ?
#
loop_
_entity_poly.entity_id
_entity_poly.type
_entity_poly.pdbx_seq_one_letter_code
_entity_poly.pdbx_strand_id
1 'polypeptide(L)' 'MSTHTYHLKLPSQWTSIHPVFHIPLLEPVKTSKIPNWHQEPPPPIIIEEEEEWEVSQILDSKLKRRKL' A
#
# COMPACT_ATOMS: atom_id res chain seq x y z
N MET A 1 21.55 -2.39 30.27
CA MET A 1 20.66 -1.76 29.26
C MET A 1 21.41 -1.78 27.94
N SER A 2 20.98 -2.60 26.98
CA SER A 2 21.57 -2.58 25.64
C SER A 2 21.38 -1.18 25.06
N THR A 3 22.47 -0.50 24.69
CA THR A 3 22.50 0.90 24.26
C THR A 3 21.87 1.14 22.88
N HIS A 4 21.31 0.10 22.25
CA HIS A 4 20.89 0.10 20.85
C HIS A 4 19.43 -0.33 20.67
N THR A 5 18.57 -0.14 21.67
CA THR A 5 17.14 -0.44 21.56
C THR A 5 16.27 0.81 21.67
N TYR A 6 15.13 0.80 20.97
CA TYR A 6 14.15 1.89 20.94
C TYR A 6 12.75 1.35 21.23
N HIS A 7 11.95 2.09 21.99
CA HIS A 7 10.59 1.70 22.36
C HIS A 7 9.57 2.43 21.47
N LEU A 8 8.89 1.69 20.59
CA LEU A 8 7.86 2.21 19.70
C LEU A 8 6.48 2.21 20.38
N LYS A 9 5.67 3.21 20.03
CA LYS A 9 4.23 3.20 20.32
C LYS A 9 3.52 2.41 19.22
N LEU A 10 3.17 1.16 19.51
CA LEU A 10 2.47 0.30 18.56
C LEU A 10 0.95 0.55 18.59
N PRO A 11 0.23 0.28 17.47
CA PRO A 11 -1.23 0.27 17.47
C PRO A 11 -1.79 -0.72 18.48
N SER A 12 -2.92 -0.39 19.12
CA SER A 12 -3.56 -1.24 20.14
C SER A 12 -3.99 -2.61 19.63
N GLN A 13 -4.25 -2.73 18.33
CA GLN A 13 -4.57 -3.99 17.66
C GLN A 13 -3.38 -4.97 17.55
N TRP A 14 -2.14 -4.52 17.75
CA TRP A 14 -0.93 -5.35 17.63
C TRP A 14 -0.52 -5.93 18.98
N THR A 15 -1.40 -6.75 19.58
CA THR A 15 -1.24 -7.26 20.95
C THR A 15 -0.10 -8.26 21.13
N SER A 16 0.34 -8.93 20.06
CA SER A 16 1.40 -9.94 20.11
C SER A 16 2.80 -9.43 19.75
N ILE A 17 2.96 -8.14 19.42
CA ILE A 17 4.27 -7.58 18.99
C ILE A 17 4.88 -6.80 20.15
N HIS A 18 6.13 -7.12 20.50
CA HIS A 18 6.85 -6.39 21.53
C HIS A 18 7.25 -4.98 21.04
N PRO A 19 7.07 -3.94 21.86
CA PRO A 19 7.32 -2.55 21.45
C PRO A 19 8.81 -2.17 21.42
N VAL A 20 9.74 -3.08 21.72
CA VAL A 20 11.17 -2.79 21.80
C VAL A 20 11.90 -3.35 20.57
N PHE A 21 12.55 -2.47 19.80
CA PHE A 21 13.23 -2.79 18.56
C PHE A 21 14.69 -2.38 18.60
N HIS A 22 15.55 -3.08 17.86
CA HIS A 22 16.97 -2.72 17.71
C HIS A 22 17.12 -1.57 16.71
N ILE A 23 17.85 -0.52 17.05
CA ILE A 23 17.93 0.74 16.28
C ILE A 23 18.36 0.51 14.81
N PRO A 24 19.42 -0.27 14.51
CA PRO A 24 19.79 -0.62 13.14
C PRO A 24 18.73 -1.31 12.28
N LEU A 25 17.65 -1.82 12.86
CA LEU A 25 16.52 -2.43 12.13
C LEU A 25 15.42 -1.42 11.81
N LEU A 26 15.49 -0.21 12.35
CA LEU A 26 14.51 0.84 12.13
C LEU A 26 14.96 1.72 10.97
N GLU A 27 14.09 1.88 9.97
CA GLU A 27 14.27 2.85 8.90
C GLU A 27 13.23 3.98 9.05
N PRO A 28 13.60 5.25 8.77
CA PRO A 28 12.62 6.33 8.68
C PRO A 28 11.55 6.01 7.64
N VAL A 29 10.31 6.32 7.97
CA VAL A 29 9.19 6.20 7.03
C VAL A 29 9.47 7.13 5.84
N LYS A 30 9.65 6.54 4.66
CA LYS A 30 9.71 7.30 3.41
C LYS A 30 8.30 7.72 3.05
N THR A 31 7.99 9.01 3.17
CA THR A 31 6.77 9.54 2.57
C THR A 31 6.84 9.32 1.08
N SER A 32 5.78 8.77 0.50
CA SER A 32 5.71 8.62 -0.95
C SER A 32 5.84 10.01 -1.57
N LYS A 33 6.81 10.18 -2.46
CA LYS A 33 6.96 11.40 -3.25
C LYS A 33 6.04 11.41 -4.46
N ILE A 34 5.29 10.33 -4.68
CA ILE A 34 4.33 10.21 -5.77
C ILE A 34 3.09 10.99 -5.36
N PRO A 35 2.81 12.15 -5.98
CA PRO A 35 1.55 12.83 -5.77
C PRO A 35 0.43 11.91 -6.26
N ASN A 36 -0.70 11.87 -5.55
CA ASN A 36 -1.89 11.09 -5.92
C ASN A 36 -1.65 9.57 -6.05
N TRP A 37 -0.83 8.95 -5.19
CA TRP A 37 -0.76 7.48 -5.15
C TRP A 37 -2.17 6.86 -5.05
N HIS A 38 -3.05 7.48 -4.26
CA HIS A 38 -4.46 7.15 -4.28
C HIS A 38 -5.21 8.17 -5.13
N GLN A 39 -5.24 7.95 -6.44
CA GLN A 39 -6.28 8.54 -7.28
C GLN A 39 -7.55 7.73 -7.04
N GLU A 40 -8.63 8.40 -6.60
CA GLU A 40 -9.93 7.76 -6.54
C GLU A 40 -10.32 7.31 -7.95
N PRO A 41 -10.82 6.07 -8.12
CA PRO A 41 -11.28 5.63 -9.42
C PRO A 41 -12.38 6.58 -9.92
N PRO A 42 -12.47 6.82 -11.23
CA PRO A 42 -13.58 7.59 -11.78
C PRO A 42 -14.92 6.91 -11.45
N PRO A 43 -16.03 7.66 -11.38
CA PRO A 43 -17.35 7.07 -11.21
C PRO A 43 -17.68 6.14 -12.39
N PRO A 44 -18.46 5.06 -12.16
CA PRO A 44 -18.89 4.19 -13.24
C PRO A 44 -19.92 4.88 -14.16
N ILE A 45 -19.98 4.41 -15.39
CA ILE A 45 -21.01 4.71 -16.39
C ILE A 45 -21.92 3.49 -16.54
N ILE A 46 -23.21 3.72 -16.85
CA ILE A 46 -24.15 2.62 -17.08
C ILE A 46 -24.17 2.30 -18.57
N ILE A 47 -23.78 1.08 -18.93
CA ILE A 47 -23.85 0.53 -20.29
C ILE A 47 -24.59 -0.80 -20.18
N GLU A 48 -25.61 -1.02 -21.02
CA GLU A 48 -26.40 -2.27 -21.00
C GLU A 48 -26.94 -2.67 -19.61
N GLU A 49 -27.31 -1.67 -18.78
CA GLU A 49 -27.80 -1.85 -17.40
C GLU A 49 -26.73 -2.32 -16.39
N GLU A 50 -25.46 -2.37 -16.79
CA GLU A 50 -24.31 -2.71 -15.93
C GLU A 50 -23.42 -1.48 -15.68
N GLU A 51 -22.75 -1.46 -14.51
CA GLU A 51 -21.76 -0.45 -14.16
C GLU A 51 -20.41 -0.77 -14.81
N GLU A 52 -19.94 0.12 -15.68
CA GLU A 52 -18.66 0.03 -16.39
C GLU A 52 -17.76 1.22 -16.09
N TRP A 53 -16.45 1.08 -16.31
CA TRP A 53 -15.47 2.17 -16.14
C TRP A 53 -14.71 2.41 -17.44
N GLU A 54 -14.60 3.69 -17.83
CA GLU A 54 -13.78 4.08 -18.96
C GLU A 54 -12.28 4.00 -18.62
N VAL A 55 -11.51 3.28 -19.43
CA VAL A 55 -10.04 3.17 -19.28
C VAL A 55 -9.36 3.97 -20.39
N SER A 56 -8.59 5.00 -20.04
CA SER A 56 -7.92 5.86 -21.02
C SER A 56 -6.77 5.16 -21.76
N GLN A 57 -5.97 4.34 -21.07
CA GLN A 57 -4.90 3.55 -21.68
C GLN A 57 -4.50 2.36 -20.80
N ILE A 58 -3.98 1.30 -21.44
CA ILE A 58 -3.34 0.17 -20.76
C ILE A 58 -1.84 0.44 -20.70
N LEU A 59 -1.26 0.51 -19.49
CA LEU A 59 0.15 0.85 -19.28
C LEU A 59 1.10 -0.34 -19.42
N ASP A 60 0.66 -1.53 -19.04
CA ASP A 60 1.46 -2.76 -19.08
C ASP A 60 0.54 -3.98 -19.18
N SER A 61 1.06 -5.09 -19.67
CA SER A 61 0.34 -6.36 -19.76
C SER A 61 1.25 -7.53 -19.42
N LYS A 62 0.71 -8.58 -18.80
CA LYS A 62 1.50 -9.75 -18.41
C LYS A 62 0.78 -11.05 -18.74
N LEU A 63 1.46 -11.93 -19.47
CA LEU A 63 0.98 -13.28 -19.72
C LEU A 63 1.08 -14.17 -18.47
N LYS A 64 -0.05 -14.70 -18.00
CA LYS A 64 -0.12 -15.69 -16.92
C LYS A 64 -0.79 -16.97 -17.40
N ARG A 65 -0.08 -18.11 -17.35
CA ARG A 65 -0.57 -19.42 -17.82
C ARG A 65 -1.13 -19.38 -19.25
N ARG A 66 -0.41 -18.72 -20.16
CA ARG A 66 -0.79 -18.54 -21.58
C ARG A 66 -2.09 -17.73 -21.79
N LYS A 67 -2.51 -16.94 -20.79
CA LYS A 67 -3.59 -15.97 -20.89
C LYS A 67 -3.05 -14.57 -20.61
N LEU A 68 -3.42 -13.61 -21.45
CA LEU A 68 -3.19 -12.18 -21.21
C LEU A 68 -4.20 -11.67 -20.18
#